data_AF-A0A956AGV8-F1
#
_entry.id   AF-A0A956AGV8-F1
#
_cell.length_a   1.000
_cell.length_b   1.000
_cell.length_c   1.000
_cell.angle_alpha   90.00
_cell.angle_beta   90.00
_cell.angle_gamma   90.00
#
_symmetry.space_group_name_H-M   'P 1'
#
loop_
_entity.id
_entity.type
_entity.pdbx_description
1 polymer ?
#
loop_
_entity_poly.entity_id
_entity_poly.type
_entity_poly.pdbx_seq_one_letter_code
_entity_poly.pdbx_strand_id
1 'polypeptide(L)'
;MAAHGSLAYAGPVEDAKEMMDAGDDLMKKAEKAKGSKRPEALTEAIKKFARAHMLITSQKLQNDAPELLKAIEKRLDDSGAMPEVAALRRDLVTQAVDAAAADQLTKAYDHLAAARDLDPRDRTVEYALRVIGQRMGDN
;
A
#
# COMPACT_ATOMS: atom_id res chain seq x y z
N MET A 1 31.39 -23.19 -23.61
CA MET A 1 31.34 -22.05 -22.68
C MET A 1 29.91 -21.53 -22.66
N ALA A 2 29.12 -21.93 -21.66
CA ALA A 2 27.80 -21.36 -21.41
C ALA A 2 27.91 -20.52 -20.15
N ALA A 3 27.98 -19.20 -20.32
CA ALA A 3 27.80 -18.26 -19.22
C ALA A 3 26.30 -18.18 -18.94
N HIS A 4 25.80 -19.04 -18.06
CA HIS A 4 24.53 -18.79 -17.40
C HIS A 4 24.75 -17.61 -16.45
N GLY A 5 24.44 -16.41 -16.93
CA GLY A 5 24.26 -15.24 -16.08
C GLY A 5 23.10 -15.51 -15.15
N SER A 6 23.42 -15.91 -13.92
CA SER A 6 22.49 -15.86 -12.80
C SER A 6 22.07 -14.39 -12.66
N LEU A 7 20.84 -14.08 -13.09
CA LEU A 7 20.14 -12.89 -12.62
C LEU A 7 20.07 -13.07 -11.10
N ALA A 8 20.98 -12.43 -10.38
CA ALA A 8 20.94 -12.37 -8.93
C ALA A 8 19.61 -11.74 -8.56
N TYR A 9 18.65 -12.58 -8.16
CA TYR A 9 17.35 -12.13 -7.69
C TYR A 9 17.64 -11.26 -6.46
N ALA A 10 17.36 -9.96 -6.56
CA ALA A 10 17.51 -9.06 -5.43
C ALA A 10 16.66 -9.61 -4.27
N GLY A 11 17.20 -9.60 -3.06
CA GLY A 11 16.48 -10.12 -1.91
C GLY A 11 15.25 -9.27 -1.61
N PRO A 12 14.30 -9.77 -0.80
CA PRO A 12 13.10 -9.03 -0.41
C PRO A 12 13.40 -7.71 0.32
N VAL A 13 14.58 -7.56 0.92
CA VAL A 13 15.05 -6.31 1.53
C VAL A 13 15.46 -5.30 0.45
N GLU A 14 16.17 -5.74 -0.60
CA GLU A 14 16.54 -4.92 -1.74
C GLU A 14 15.30 -4.47 -2.52
N ASP A 15 14.35 -5.37 -2.78
CA ASP A 15 13.06 -5.03 -3.40
C ASP A 15 12.30 -3.96 -2.60
N ALA A 16 12.27 -4.09 -1.26
CA ALA A 16 11.64 -3.09 -0.40
C ALA A 16 12.35 -1.72 -0.46
N LYS A 17 13.68 -1.70 -0.60
CA LYS A 17 14.45 -0.45 -0.81
C LYS A 17 14.12 0.17 -2.16
N GLU A 18 14.07 -0.60 -3.24
CA GLU A 18 13.70 -0.09 -4.56
C GLU A 18 12.29 0.49 -4.57
N MET A 19 11.35 -0.13 -3.85
CA MET A 19 10.01 0.43 -3.67
C MET A 19 10.02 1.74 -2.88
N MET A 20 10.85 1.83 -1.83
CA MET A 20 11.03 3.08 -1.08
C MET A 20 11.59 4.20 -1.97
N ASP A 21 12.64 3.94 -2.73
CA ASP A 21 13.25 4.95 -3.62
C ASP A 21 12.27 5.39 -4.71
N ALA A 22 11.55 4.45 -5.31
CA ALA A 22 10.51 4.74 -6.29
C ALA A 22 9.35 5.57 -5.70
N GLY A 23 8.96 5.29 -4.46
CA GLY A 23 7.97 6.07 -3.73
C GLY A 23 8.44 7.51 -3.47
N ASP A 24 9.68 7.70 -3.01
CA ASP A 24 10.27 9.02 -2.77
C ASP A 24 10.35 9.86 -4.04
N ASP A 25 10.68 9.25 -5.18
CA ASP A 25 10.70 9.94 -6.46
C ASP A 25 9.31 10.32 -6.95
N LEU A 26 8.30 9.50 -6.68
CA LEU A 26 6.90 9.85 -6.95
C LEU A 26 6.40 10.97 -6.03
N MET A 27 6.81 11.00 -4.75
CA MET A 27 6.51 12.11 -3.84
C MET A 27 7.07 13.44 -4.36
N LYS A 28 8.34 13.47 -4.78
CA LYS A 28 8.95 14.66 -5.38
C LYS A 28 8.23 15.11 -6.66
N LYS A 29 7.72 14.15 -7.44
CA LYS A 29 6.89 14.46 -8.63
C LYS A 29 5.54 15.02 -8.23
N ALA A 30 4.89 14.49 -7.18
CA ALA A 30 3.62 14.97 -6.67
C ALA A 30 3.73 16.41 -6.11
N GLU A 31 4.82 16.74 -5.44
CA GLU A 31 5.11 18.10 -4.95
C GLU A 31 5.21 19.12 -6.10
N LYS A 32 5.79 18.71 -7.24
CA LYS A 32 5.95 19.56 -8.43
C LYS A 32 4.72 19.55 -9.34
N ALA A 33 3.86 18.55 -9.23
CA ALA A 33 2.67 18.40 -10.05
C ALA A 33 1.58 19.41 -9.64
N LYS A 34 0.82 19.88 -10.63
CA LYS A 34 -0.34 20.77 -10.44
C LYS A 34 -1.60 20.09 -10.95
N GLY A 35 -2.74 20.44 -10.36
CA GLY A 35 -4.05 19.91 -10.75
C GLY A 35 -4.18 18.41 -10.50
N SER A 36 -4.86 17.70 -11.40
CA SER A 36 -5.22 16.28 -11.24
C SER A 36 -4.04 15.32 -11.16
N LYS A 37 -2.84 15.71 -11.64
CA LYS A 37 -1.65 14.84 -11.63
C LYS A 37 -1.01 14.70 -10.24
N ARG A 38 -1.27 15.64 -9.33
CA ARG A 38 -0.77 15.59 -7.96
C ARG A 38 -1.36 14.41 -7.17
N PRO A 39 -2.68 14.27 -7.04
CA PRO A 39 -3.25 13.17 -6.25
C PRO A 39 -2.93 11.79 -6.84
N GLU A 40 -2.80 11.67 -8.17
CA GLU A 40 -2.37 10.43 -8.82
C GLU A 40 -0.95 10.04 -8.42
N ALA A 41 0.02 10.96 -8.57
CA ALA A 41 1.41 10.71 -8.22
C ALA A 41 1.59 10.45 -6.72
N LEU A 42 0.85 11.18 -5.87
CA LEU A 42 0.82 10.97 -4.43
C LEU A 42 0.29 9.57 -4.06
N THR A 43 -0.84 9.18 -4.63
CA THR A 43 -1.44 7.86 -4.37
C THR A 43 -0.50 6.74 -4.79
N GLU A 44 0.12 6.86 -5.96
CA GLU A 44 1.09 5.86 -6.43
C GLU A 44 2.35 5.81 -5.55
N ALA A 45 2.83 6.95 -5.04
CA ALA A 45 3.94 6.98 -4.08
C ALA A 45 3.60 6.19 -2.80
N ILE A 46 2.43 6.47 -2.21
CA ILE A 46 1.98 5.82 -0.97
C ILE A 46 1.84 4.31 -1.17
N LYS A 47 1.30 3.87 -2.30
CA LYS A 47 1.22 2.45 -2.65
C LYS A 47 2.58 1.77 -2.66
N LYS A 48 3.65 2.46 -3.08
CA LYS A 48 5.00 1.90 -3.03
C LYS A 48 5.47 1.70 -1.59
N PHE A 49 5.28 2.68 -0.73
CA PHE A 49 5.60 2.56 0.70
C PHE A 49 4.78 1.45 1.38
N ALA A 50 3.49 1.36 1.07
CA ALA A 50 2.60 0.32 1.60
C ALA A 50 3.05 -1.09 1.17
N ARG A 51 3.44 -1.26 -0.09
CA ARG A 51 3.97 -2.53 -0.60
C ARG A 51 5.32 -2.89 0.03
N ALA A 52 6.22 -1.93 0.18
CA ALA A 52 7.48 -2.13 0.88
C ALA A 52 7.24 -2.61 2.32
N HIS A 53 6.31 -1.97 3.04
CA HIS A 53 5.92 -2.36 4.39
C HIS A 53 5.37 -3.79 4.44
N MET A 54 4.43 -4.12 3.55
CA MET A 54 3.86 -5.47 3.48
C MET A 54 4.92 -6.51 3.14
N LEU A 55 5.88 -6.21 2.27
CA LEU A 55 6.96 -7.13 1.92
C LEU A 55 7.83 -7.47 3.14
N ILE A 56 8.26 -6.44 3.88
CA ILE A 56 9.08 -6.61 5.09
C ILE A 56 8.30 -7.35 6.19
N THR A 57 7.05 -7.00 6.41
CA THR A 57 6.26 -7.57 7.52
C THR A 57 5.74 -8.97 7.24
N SER A 58 5.30 -9.26 6.01
CA SER A 58 4.81 -10.60 5.62
C SER A 58 5.92 -11.64 5.59
N GLN A 59 7.14 -11.24 5.21
CA GLN A 59 8.31 -12.14 5.18
C GLN A 59 9.05 -12.20 6.52
N LYS A 60 8.55 -11.52 7.56
CA LYS A 60 9.13 -11.48 8.91
C LYS A 60 10.56 -10.91 8.96
N LEU A 61 10.85 -9.93 8.10
CA LEU A 61 12.18 -9.32 7.93
C LEU A 61 12.39 -8.09 8.82
N GLN A 62 11.52 -7.87 9.82
CA GLN A 62 11.60 -6.68 10.68
C GLN A 62 12.91 -6.60 11.47
N ASN A 63 13.48 -7.75 11.81
CA ASN A 63 14.77 -7.84 12.53
C ASN A 63 15.98 -7.75 11.58
N ASP A 64 15.80 -8.11 10.31
CA ASP A 64 16.88 -8.11 9.31
C ASP A 64 17.09 -6.72 8.69
N ALA A 65 16.02 -5.92 8.61
CA ALA A 65 16.05 -4.57 8.05
C ALA A 65 15.29 -3.54 8.93
N PRO A 66 15.65 -3.37 10.22
CA PRO A 66 14.92 -2.53 11.16
C PRO A 66 14.93 -1.04 10.77
N GLU A 67 16.05 -0.53 10.27
CA GLU A 67 16.16 0.87 9.84
C GLU A 67 15.35 1.16 8.56
N LEU A 68 15.26 0.19 7.66
CA LEU A 68 14.41 0.29 6.47
C LEU A 68 12.93 0.29 6.87
N LEU A 69 12.53 -0.59 7.78
CA LEU A 69 11.15 -0.63 8.28
C LEU A 69 10.76 0.71 8.92
N LYS A 70 11.61 1.27 9.80
CA LYS A 70 11.37 2.59 10.41
C LYS A 70 11.25 3.69 9.35
N ALA A 71 12.07 3.66 8.31
CA ALA A 71 11.98 4.63 7.22
C ALA A 71 10.66 4.51 6.46
N ILE A 72 10.21 3.28 6.16
CA ILE A 72 8.92 3.01 5.52
C ILE A 72 7.77 3.50 6.41
N GLU A 73 7.77 3.15 7.68
CA GLU A 73 6.73 3.56 8.65
C GLU A 73 6.64 5.06 8.76
N LYS A 74 7.78 5.75 8.83
CA LYS A 74 7.82 7.22 8.83
C LYS A 74 7.19 7.81 7.57
N ARG A 75 7.48 7.26 6.38
CA ARG A 75 6.85 7.73 5.14
C ARG A 75 5.34 7.52 5.12
N LEU A 76 4.87 6.39 5.66
CA LEU A 76 3.44 6.12 5.81
C LEU A 76 2.78 7.08 6.82
N ASP A 77 3.45 7.42 7.92
CA ASP A 77 2.96 8.39 8.90
C ASP A 77 2.88 9.80 8.30
N ASP A 78 3.95 10.24 7.63
CA ASP A 78 4.00 11.55 6.96
C ASP A 78 2.89 11.66 5.89
N SER A 79 2.66 10.59 5.14
CA SER A 79 1.61 10.53 4.11
C SER A 79 0.20 10.46 4.72
N GLY A 80 0.01 9.70 5.79
CA GLY A 80 -1.26 9.57 6.50
C GLY A 80 -1.70 10.85 7.19
N ALA A 81 -0.75 11.70 7.58
CA ALA A 81 -1.01 13.03 8.13
C ALA A 81 -1.51 14.04 7.08
N MET A 82 -1.41 13.73 5.78
CA MET A 82 -1.91 14.59 4.72
C MET A 82 -3.44 14.56 4.66
N PRO A 83 -4.13 15.73 4.73
CA PRO A 83 -5.60 15.76 4.72
C PRO A 83 -6.23 15.12 3.48
N GLU A 84 -5.57 15.25 2.32
CA GLU A 84 -6.02 14.65 1.06
C GLU A 84 -6.02 13.11 1.09
N VAL A 85 -5.02 12.52 1.75
CA VAL A 85 -4.92 11.05 1.93
C VAL A 85 -5.94 10.56 2.96
N ALA A 86 -6.08 11.28 4.07
CA ALA A 86 -7.05 10.96 5.11
C ALA A 86 -8.50 11.02 4.58
N ALA A 87 -8.81 12.01 3.74
CA ALA A 87 -10.11 12.10 3.06
C ALA A 87 -10.32 10.93 2.11
N LEU A 88 -9.36 10.65 1.23
CA LEU A 88 -9.44 9.54 0.28
C LEU A 88 -9.66 8.18 0.97
N ARG A 89 -8.93 7.91 2.06
CA ARG A 89 -9.12 6.68 2.87
C ARG A 89 -10.54 6.59 3.42
N ARG A 90 -11.07 7.70 3.94
CA ARG A 90 -12.41 7.74 4.51
C ARG A 90 -13.47 7.49 3.42
N ASP A 91 -13.31 8.11 2.26
CA ASP A 91 -14.21 7.94 1.12
C ASP A 91 -14.23 6.49 0.62
N LEU A 92 -13.05 5.85 0.51
CA LEU A 92 -12.94 4.43 0.14
C LEU A 92 -13.65 3.52 1.14
N VAL A 93 -13.50 3.78 2.44
CA VAL A 93 -14.19 3.01 3.48
C VAL A 93 -15.70 3.20 3.39
N THR A 94 -16.18 4.43 3.18
CA THR A 94 -17.62 4.70 2.99
C THR A 94 -18.17 3.97 1.77
N GLN A 95 -17.49 4.05 0.63
CA GLN A 95 -17.87 3.34 -0.59
C GLN A 95 -17.90 1.82 -0.39
N ALA A 96 -16.95 1.28 0.37
CA ALA A 96 -16.95 -0.15 0.70
C ALA A 96 -18.16 -0.56 1.54
N VAL A 97 -18.53 0.25 2.54
CA VAL A 97 -19.71 0.00 3.38
C VAL A 97 -20.99 0.06 2.56
N ASP A 98 -21.14 1.07 1.70
CA ASP A 98 -22.31 1.20 0.82
C ASP A 98 -22.41 0.03 -0.16
N ALA A 99 -21.29 -0.39 -0.76
CA ALA A 99 -21.23 -1.55 -1.64
C ALA A 99 -21.59 -2.85 -0.89
N ALA A 100 -21.09 -3.04 0.33
CA ALA A 100 -21.41 -4.20 1.15
C ALA A 100 -22.88 -4.22 1.56
N ALA A 101 -23.46 -3.07 1.90
CA ALA A 101 -24.89 -2.94 2.21
C ALA A 101 -25.78 -3.26 0.98
N ALA A 102 -25.27 -3.00 -0.22
CA ALA A 102 -25.90 -3.36 -1.49
C ALA A 102 -25.58 -4.79 -1.98
N ASP A 103 -24.96 -5.63 -1.14
CA ASP A 103 -24.51 -7.01 -1.46
C ASP A 103 -23.52 -7.10 -2.64
N GLN A 104 -22.83 -5.99 -2.95
CA GLN A 104 -21.80 -5.92 -3.99
C GLN A 104 -20.41 -6.23 -3.39
N LEU A 105 -20.25 -7.44 -2.85
CA LEU A 105 -19.08 -7.82 -2.04
C LEU A 105 -17.74 -7.68 -2.76
N THR A 106 -17.68 -7.95 -4.07
CA THR A 106 -16.46 -7.73 -4.87
C THR A 106 -16.05 -6.25 -4.88
N LYS A 107 -17.00 -5.34 -5.08
CA LYS A 107 -16.70 -3.90 -5.04
C LYS A 107 -16.30 -3.44 -3.64
N ALA A 108 -16.99 -3.96 -2.61
CA ALA A 108 -16.63 -3.67 -1.22
C ALA A 108 -15.19 -4.12 -0.91
N TYR A 109 -14.79 -5.29 -1.40
CA TYR A 109 -13.42 -5.79 -1.31
C TYR A 109 -12.43 -4.87 -2.02
N ASP A 110 -12.71 -4.48 -3.27
CA ASP A 110 -11.83 -3.61 -4.06
C ASP A 110 -11.59 -2.25 -3.38
N HIS A 111 -12.66 -1.63 -2.84
CA HIS A 111 -12.56 -0.37 -2.10
C HIS A 111 -11.72 -0.51 -0.82
N LEU A 112 -11.89 -1.60 -0.07
CA LEU A 112 -11.06 -1.86 1.12
C LEU A 112 -9.62 -2.20 0.76
N ALA A 113 -9.38 -2.90 -0.35
CA ALA A 113 -8.03 -3.19 -0.83
C ALA A 113 -7.32 -1.91 -1.22
N ALA A 114 -8.01 -0.98 -1.89
CA ALA A 114 -7.51 0.35 -2.18
C ALA A 114 -7.23 1.15 -0.89
N ALA A 115 -8.08 1.03 0.15
CA ALA A 115 -7.85 1.68 1.44
C ALA A 115 -6.61 1.11 2.16
N ARG A 116 -6.40 -0.21 2.11
CA ARG A 116 -5.20 -0.88 2.65
C ARG A 116 -3.94 -0.46 1.91
N ASP A 117 -4.04 -0.28 0.60
CA ASP A 117 -2.94 0.19 -0.24
C ASP A 117 -2.49 1.63 0.11
N LEU A 118 -3.32 2.39 0.84
CA LEU A 118 -2.97 3.71 1.40
C LEU A 118 -2.40 3.64 2.82
N ASP A 119 -2.78 2.63 3.61
CA ASP A 119 -2.19 2.34 4.91
C ASP A 119 -2.38 0.86 5.28
N PRO A 120 -1.35 0.01 5.10
CA PRO A 120 -1.47 -1.42 5.34
C PRO A 120 -1.47 -1.79 6.83
N ARG A 121 -1.31 -0.80 7.73
CA ARG A 121 -1.27 -1.00 9.18
C ARG A 121 -2.65 -0.88 9.82
N ASP A 122 -3.66 -0.47 9.05
CA ASP A 122 -5.04 -0.34 9.52
C ASP A 122 -5.69 -1.72 9.74
N ARG A 123 -5.68 -2.15 11.00
CA ARG A 123 -6.25 -3.43 11.43
C ARG A 123 -7.76 -3.54 11.17
N THR A 124 -8.47 -2.42 11.10
CA THR A 124 -9.91 -2.43 10.83
C THR A 124 -10.16 -2.80 9.37
N VAL A 125 -9.41 -2.19 8.45
CA VAL A 125 -9.47 -2.50 7.03
C VAL A 125 -9.02 -3.93 6.76
N GLU A 126 -7.94 -4.39 7.41
CA GLU A 126 -7.46 -5.78 7.28
C GLU A 126 -8.50 -6.80 7.76
N TYR A 127 -9.13 -6.54 8.93
CA TYR A 127 -10.21 -7.38 9.44
C TYR A 127 -11.39 -7.43 8.47
N ALA A 128 -11.83 -6.28 7.95
CA ALA A 128 -12.95 -6.19 7.02
C ALA A 128 -12.68 -6.94 5.71
N LEU A 129 -11.47 -6.82 5.15
CA LEU A 129 -11.03 -7.59 3.98
C LEU A 129 -11.12 -9.10 4.21
N ARG A 130 -10.69 -9.57 5.39
CA ARG A 130 -10.78 -10.98 5.75
C ARG A 130 -12.22 -11.48 5.82
N VAL A 131 -13.11 -10.71 6.46
CA VAL A 131 -14.53 -11.08 6.60
C VAL A 131 -15.24 -11.12 5.25
N ILE A 132 -15.04 -10.11 4.41
CA ILE A 132 -15.62 -10.07 3.07
C ILE A 132 -15.05 -11.20 2.20
N GLY A 133 -13.74 -11.45 2.28
CA GLY A 133 -13.08 -12.56 1.59
C GLY A 133 -13.66 -13.92 1.95
N GLN A 134 -13.91 -14.18 3.24
CA GLN A 134 -14.58 -15.42 3.70
C GLN A 134 -15.99 -15.53 3.12
N ARG A 135 -16.79 -14.47 3.21
CA ARG A 135 -18.17 -14.47 2.71
C ARG A 135 -18.27 -14.66 1.18
N MET A 136 -17.28 -14.19 0.42
CA MET A 136 -17.20 -14.45 -1.02
C MET A 136 -16.76 -15.88 -1.35
N GLY A 137 -15.97 -16.53 -0.48
CA GLY A 137 -15.50 -17.91 -0.66
C GLY A 137 -16.49 -18.98 -0.20
N ASP A 138 -17.45 -18.61 0.65
CA ASP A 138 -18.52 -19.48 1.14
C ASP A 138 -19.75 -19.53 0.20
N ASN A 139 -19.76 -18.71 -0.87
CA ASN A 139 -20.79 -18.67 -1.94
C ASN A 139 -20.31 -19.41 -3.19
#